data_AF-A0A2M9BMS6-F1
#
_entry.id   AF-A0A2M9BMS6-F1
#
_cell.length_a   1.000
_cell.length_b   1.000
_cell.length_c   1.000
_cell.angle_alpha   90.00
_cell.angle_beta   90.00
_cell.angle_gamma   90.00
#
_symmetry.space_group_name_H-M   'P 1'
#
loop_
_entity.id
_entity.type
_entity.pdbx_description
1 polymer ?
#
loop_
_entity_poly.entity_id
_entity_poly.type
_entity_poly.pdbx_seq_one_letter_code
_entity_poly.pdbx_strand_id
1 'polypeptide(L)'
;MNLDAELRGLPTREAAFYVRLGLLLELLTLADVSDWTDEVLWREEEPAEFFLTLYGLLRTGRPRVPTYLKAAFPAETYSARPLLGWLQQQWATGRWPLSQLIRSLYRLRTLVHSDQEVGWIYALAADYEQAAGGPPEELLPVQQETEAFLACYREYTFANREKWPQLDAKVEGYLANLRQ
;
A
#
# COMPACT_ATOMS: atom_id res chain seq x y z
N MET A 1 0.33 6.89 -10.33
CA MET A 1 -0.20 7.61 -9.15
C MET A 1 0.65 8.85 -8.97
N ASN A 2 0.14 10.00 -8.53
CA ASN A 2 1.01 11.17 -8.30
C ASN A 2 1.66 11.06 -6.92
N LEU A 3 2.85 10.45 -6.86
CA LEU A 3 3.55 10.18 -5.61
C LEU A 3 4.00 11.45 -4.88
N ASP A 4 4.41 12.49 -5.60
CA ASP A 4 4.78 13.75 -4.95
C ASP A 4 3.56 14.37 -4.27
N ALA A 5 2.39 14.41 -4.93
CA ALA A 5 1.17 14.92 -4.30
C ALA A 5 0.77 14.14 -3.03
N GLU A 6 0.91 12.81 -3.05
CA GLU A 6 0.56 11.95 -1.92
C GLU A 6 1.56 12.06 -0.77
N LEU A 7 2.86 12.12 -1.05
CA LEU A 7 3.92 12.06 -0.04
C LEU A 7 4.44 13.44 0.38
N ARG A 8 4.00 14.51 -0.28
CA ARG A 8 4.39 15.88 0.04
C ARG A 8 4.01 16.22 1.47
N GLY A 9 5.00 16.71 2.23
CA GLY A 9 4.83 17.07 3.64
C GLY A 9 5.10 15.92 4.61
N LEU A 10 5.31 14.68 4.12
CA LEU A 10 5.80 13.62 4.97
C LEU A 10 7.32 13.77 5.22
N PRO A 11 7.81 13.43 6.43
CA PRO A 11 9.24 13.26 6.64
C PRO A 11 9.81 12.25 5.64
N THR A 12 11.02 12.49 5.12
CA THR A 12 11.68 11.63 4.12
C THR A 12 11.67 10.15 4.50
N ARG A 13 11.88 9.85 5.78
CA ARG A 13 11.85 8.49 6.35
C ARG A 13 10.49 7.80 6.20
N GLU A 14 9.41 8.55 6.35
CA GLU A 14 8.03 8.06 6.26
C GLU A 14 7.64 7.91 4.78
N ALA A 15 7.98 8.88 3.94
CA ALA A 15 7.80 8.77 2.48
C ALA A 15 8.54 7.54 1.92
N ALA A 16 9.81 7.34 2.28
CA ALA A 16 10.60 6.19 1.85
C ALA A 16 10.03 4.85 2.36
N PHE A 17 9.48 4.83 3.58
CA PHE A 17 8.77 3.66 4.10
C PHE A 17 7.57 3.30 3.22
N TYR A 18 6.70 4.27 2.90
CA TYR A 18 5.52 4.03 2.06
C TYR A 18 5.87 3.72 0.61
N VAL A 19 6.93 4.32 0.05
CA VAL A 19 7.45 3.97 -1.28
C VAL A 19 7.95 2.52 -1.31
N ARG A 20 8.72 2.11 -0.31
CA ARG A 20 9.19 0.72 -0.18
C ARG A 20 8.03 -0.26 -0.15
N LEU A 21 7.01 0.04 0.67
CA LEU A 21 5.84 -0.82 0.79
C LEU A 21 5.00 -0.78 -0.48
N GLY A 22 4.82 0.37 -1.11
CA GLY A 22 4.12 0.47 -2.40
C GLY A 22 4.79 -0.38 -3.48
N LEU A 23 6.12 -0.40 -3.55
CA LEU A 23 6.87 -1.30 -4.43
C LEU A 23 6.67 -2.78 -4.06
N LEU A 24 6.74 -3.12 -2.76
CA LEU A 24 6.54 -4.50 -2.28
C LEU A 24 5.14 -5.03 -2.63
N LEU A 25 4.15 -4.15 -2.58
CA LEU A 25 2.74 -4.47 -2.85
C LEU A 25 2.36 -4.30 -4.31
N GLU A 26 3.33 -3.95 -5.18
CA GLU A 26 3.10 -3.66 -6.60
C GLU A 26 2.10 -2.50 -6.85
N LEU A 27 1.81 -1.69 -5.82
CA LEU A 27 1.06 -0.43 -5.90
C LEU A 27 1.86 0.64 -6.65
N LEU A 28 3.18 0.50 -6.65
CA LEU A 28 4.14 1.37 -7.30
C LEU A 28 5.05 0.58 -8.22
N THR A 29 5.46 1.22 -9.30
CA THR A 29 6.55 0.76 -10.14
C THR A 29 7.83 1.54 -9.85
N LEU A 30 8.98 1.01 -10.29
CA LEU A 30 10.23 1.78 -10.25
C LEU A 30 10.17 3.05 -11.13
N ALA A 31 9.26 3.11 -12.10
CA ALA A 31 9.03 4.32 -12.88
C ALA A 31 8.34 5.39 -12.03
N ASP A 32 7.28 5.04 -11.28
CA ASP A 32 6.63 5.99 -10.36
C ASP A 32 7.64 6.55 -9.34
N VAL A 33 8.52 5.70 -8.80
CA VAL A 33 9.57 6.13 -7.86
C VAL A 33 10.62 7.01 -8.54
N SER A 34 10.92 6.76 -9.81
CA SER A 34 11.82 7.61 -10.60
C SER A 34 11.23 9.00 -10.80
N ASP A 35 9.96 9.07 -11.22
CA ASP A 35 9.27 10.34 -11.46
C ASP A 35 9.19 11.16 -10.17
N TRP A 36 8.84 10.52 -9.04
CA TRP A 36 8.85 11.15 -7.72
C TRP A 36 10.23 11.68 -7.33
N THR A 37 11.29 10.89 -7.55
CA THR A 37 12.66 11.31 -7.22
C THR A 37 13.08 12.51 -8.07
N ASP A 38 12.77 12.50 -9.37
CA ASP A 38 13.08 13.58 -10.30
C ASP A 38 12.32 14.87 -9.89
N GLU A 39 11.05 14.77 -9.49
CA GLU A 39 10.24 15.90 -9.00
C GLU A 39 10.81 16.53 -7.72
N VAL A 40 11.28 15.72 -6.77
CA VAL A 40 11.91 16.20 -5.53
C VAL A 40 13.22 16.94 -5.84
N LEU A 41 14.09 16.34 -6.66
CA LEU A 41 15.38 16.95 -7.03
C LEU A 41 15.22 18.25 -7.83
N TRP A 42 14.15 18.38 -8.61
CA TRP A 42 13.86 19.61 -9.34
C TRP A 42 13.39 20.75 -8.42
N ARG A 43 12.63 20.42 -7.37
CA ARG A 43 12.01 21.40 -6.46
C ARG A 43 12.96 21.87 -5.36
N GLU A 44 13.76 20.97 -4.80
CA GLU A 44 14.60 21.26 -3.64
C GLU A 44 15.95 21.86 -4.09
N GLU A 45 16.29 23.05 -3.57
CA GLU A 45 17.58 23.69 -3.86
C GLU A 45 18.77 22.88 -3.30
N GLU A 46 18.57 22.27 -2.13
CA GLU A 46 19.55 21.40 -1.46
C GLU A 46 18.89 20.04 -1.10
N PRO A 47 18.73 19.13 -2.07
CA PRO A 47 18.05 17.86 -1.84
C PRO A 47 18.88 16.96 -0.92
N ALA A 48 18.22 16.24 -0.02
CA ALA A 48 18.88 15.31 0.88
C ALA A 48 19.67 14.22 0.12
N GLU A 49 20.80 13.79 0.69
CA GLU A 49 21.69 12.75 0.11
C GLU A 49 20.94 11.45 -0.24
N PHE A 50 19.88 11.14 0.52
CA PHE A 50 18.96 10.05 0.23
C PHE A 50 18.43 10.10 -1.21
N PHE A 51 17.93 11.25 -1.66
CA PHE A 51 17.34 11.41 -2.99
C PHE A 51 18.40 11.38 -4.10
N LEU A 52 19.58 11.97 -3.85
CA LEU A 52 20.71 11.91 -4.79
C LEU A 52 21.17 10.46 -5.00
N THR A 53 21.29 9.69 -3.92
CA THR A 53 21.66 8.28 -3.99
C THR A 53 20.58 7.45 -4.69
N LEU A 54 19.31 7.67 -4.34
CA LEU A 54 18.17 6.99 -4.96
C LEU A 54 18.12 7.25 -6.47
N TYR A 55 18.31 8.50 -6.91
CA TYR A 55 18.39 8.89 -8.31
C TYR A 55 19.50 8.13 -9.06
N GLY A 56 20.71 8.09 -8.50
CA GLY A 56 21.82 7.33 -9.07
C GLY A 56 21.50 5.85 -9.25
N LEU A 57 20.87 5.24 -8.25
CA LEU A 57 20.44 3.83 -8.29
C LEU A 57 19.34 3.59 -9.33
N LEU A 58 18.35 4.48 -9.45
CA LEU A 58 17.26 4.36 -10.44
C LEU A 58 17.75 4.37 -11.89
N ARG A 59 18.90 5.01 -12.16
CA ARG A 59 19.51 5.09 -13.49
C ARG A 59 20.49 3.96 -13.79
N THR A 60 21.33 3.60 -12.80
CA THR A 60 22.50 2.73 -13.03
C THR A 60 22.45 1.40 -12.27
N GLY A 61 21.54 1.26 -11.31
CA GLY A 61 21.52 0.15 -10.36
C GLY A 61 20.13 -0.25 -9.91
N ARG A 62 19.12 -0.22 -10.80
CA ARG A 62 17.70 -0.45 -10.48
C ARG A 62 17.43 -1.65 -9.56
N PRO A 63 18.07 -2.83 -9.76
CA PRO A 63 17.84 -3.99 -8.88
C PRO A 63 18.23 -3.74 -7.40
N ARG A 64 19.07 -2.74 -7.11
CA ARG A 64 19.50 -2.39 -5.76
C ARG A 64 18.54 -1.44 -5.04
N VAL A 65 17.57 -0.84 -5.73
CA VAL A 65 16.63 0.13 -5.15
C VAL A 65 15.83 -0.46 -3.97
N PRO A 66 15.22 -1.66 -4.06
CA PRO A 66 14.49 -2.22 -2.92
C PRO A 66 15.37 -2.43 -1.68
N THR A 67 16.61 -2.90 -1.89
CA THR A 67 17.59 -3.09 -0.81
C THR A 67 17.99 -1.76 -0.19
N TYR A 68 18.22 -0.73 -1.01
CA TYR A 68 18.55 0.61 -0.53
C TYR A 68 17.41 1.21 0.29
N LEU A 69 16.17 1.14 -0.19
CA LEU A 69 14.99 1.63 0.53
C LEU A 69 14.79 0.88 1.86
N LYS A 70 15.04 -0.43 1.90
CA LYS A 70 15.00 -1.23 3.12
C LYS A 70 16.09 -0.86 4.13
N ALA A 71 17.31 -0.56 3.64
CA ALA A 71 18.44 -0.21 4.49
C ALA A 71 18.35 1.23 5.02
N ALA A 72 17.85 2.15 4.20
CA ALA A 72 17.69 3.55 4.56
C ALA A 72 16.75 3.71 5.76
N PHE A 73 15.69 2.89 5.86
CA PHE A 73 14.70 2.98 6.95
C PHE A 73 14.14 1.58 7.34
N PRO A 74 14.43 1.08 8.56
CA PRO A 74 13.96 -0.24 9.02
C PRO A 74 12.44 -0.30 9.25
N ALA A 75 11.91 -1.52 9.36
CA ALA A 75 10.50 -1.85 9.10
C ALA A 75 9.46 -1.38 10.14
N GLU A 76 9.84 -0.78 11.26
CA GLU A 76 8.95 -0.65 12.42
C GLU A 76 8.77 0.81 12.85
N THR A 77 7.94 1.60 12.16
CA THR A 77 7.61 2.93 12.72
C THR A 77 6.26 3.50 12.31
N TYR A 78 5.67 3.07 11.19
CA TYR A 78 4.44 3.69 10.67
C TYR A 78 3.35 2.67 10.38
N SER A 79 2.09 3.09 10.55
CA SER A 79 0.92 2.28 10.24
C SER A 79 0.88 1.91 8.76
N ALA A 80 0.57 0.65 8.46
CA ALA A 80 0.37 0.15 7.10
C ALA A 80 -1.05 0.40 6.55
N ARG A 81 -2.00 0.85 7.39
CA ARG A 81 -3.40 1.09 6.99
C ARG A 81 -3.60 2.10 5.83
N PRO A 82 -2.77 3.14 5.66
CA PRO A 82 -2.81 3.98 4.46
C PRO A 82 -2.61 3.21 3.15
N LEU A 83 -1.89 2.08 3.18
CA LEU A 83 -1.73 1.23 2.00
C LEU A 83 -2.97 0.40 1.70
N LEU A 84 -3.77 0.05 2.72
CA LEU A 84 -5.10 -0.51 2.49
C LEU A 84 -6.02 0.52 1.84
N GLY A 85 -5.90 1.80 2.22
CA GLY A 85 -6.54 2.93 1.53
C GLY A 85 -6.10 3.04 0.06
N TRP A 86 -4.80 2.98 -0.23
CA TRP A 86 -4.30 2.95 -1.61
C TRP A 86 -4.77 1.73 -2.40
N LEU A 87 -4.81 0.53 -1.79
CA LEU A 87 -5.36 -0.66 -2.45
C LEU A 87 -6.85 -0.48 -2.76
N GLN A 88 -7.62 0.12 -1.85
CA GLN A 88 -9.03 0.46 -2.09
C GLN A 88 -9.17 1.41 -3.29
N GLN A 89 -8.33 2.45 -3.36
CA GLN A 89 -8.33 3.39 -4.49
C GLN A 89 -7.98 2.70 -5.81
N GLN A 90 -6.92 1.87 -5.83
CA GLN A 90 -6.54 1.11 -7.03
C GLN A 90 -7.66 0.17 -7.47
N TRP A 91 -8.26 -0.56 -6.53
CA TRP A 91 -9.38 -1.44 -6.78
C TRP A 91 -10.57 -0.70 -7.39
N ALA A 92 -10.93 0.47 -6.82
CA ALA A 92 -12.03 1.30 -7.32
C ALA A 92 -11.81 1.82 -8.75
N THR A 93 -10.55 1.91 -9.23
CA THR A 93 -10.28 2.25 -10.64
C THR A 93 -10.56 1.12 -11.62
N GLY A 94 -10.82 -0.11 -11.13
CA GLY A 94 -11.03 -1.30 -11.95
C GLY A 94 -9.79 -1.78 -12.71
N ARG A 95 -8.61 -1.22 -12.40
CA ARG A 95 -7.36 -1.52 -13.13
C ARG A 95 -6.66 -2.79 -12.65
N TRP A 96 -7.01 -3.27 -11.47
CA TRP A 96 -6.34 -4.40 -10.84
C TRP A 96 -7.19 -5.66 -10.94
N PRO A 97 -6.63 -6.79 -11.40
CA PRO A 97 -7.31 -8.08 -11.27
C PRO A 97 -7.40 -8.47 -9.80
N LEU A 98 -8.48 -9.17 -9.42
CA LEU A 98 -8.69 -9.65 -8.05
C LEU A 98 -7.49 -10.47 -7.53
N SER A 99 -6.89 -11.28 -8.40
CA SER A 99 -5.69 -12.08 -8.08
C SER A 99 -4.50 -11.25 -7.60
N GLN A 100 -4.26 -10.09 -8.23
CA GLN A 100 -3.20 -9.18 -7.83
C GLN A 100 -3.54 -8.49 -6.51
N LEU A 101 -4.80 -8.09 -6.33
CA LEU A 101 -5.28 -7.46 -5.10
C LEU A 101 -5.14 -8.39 -3.89
N ILE A 102 -5.59 -9.64 -4.02
CA ILE A 102 -5.48 -10.67 -2.97
C ILE A 102 -4.01 -10.95 -2.65
N ARG A 103 -3.14 -11.05 -3.66
CA ARG A 103 -1.69 -11.23 -3.45
C ARG A 103 -1.09 -10.06 -2.66
N SER A 104 -1.48 -8.83 -2.96
CA SER A 104 -1.00 -7.64 -2.25
C SER A 104 -1.55 -7.57 -0.82
N LEU A 105 -2.83 -7.88 -0.61
CA LEU A 105 -3.40 -8.03 0.74
C LEU A 105 -2.65 -9.08 1.56
N TYR A 106 -2.38 -10.24 0.97
CA TYR A 106 -1.66 -11.31 1.66
C TYR A 106 -0.24 -10.87 2.04
N ARG A 107 0.46 -10.08 1.22
CA ARG A 107 1.76 -9.50 1.60
C ARG A 107 1.65 -8.48 2.74
N LEU A 108 0.55 -7.72 2.82
CA LEU A 108 0.30 -6.77 3.90
C LEU A 108 0.06 -7.41 5.26
N ARG A 109 -0.30 -8.70 5.32
CA ARG A 109 -0.62 -9.39 6.59
C ARG A 109 0.49 -9.31 7.64
N THR A 110 1.75 -9.17 7.21
CA THR A 110 2.91 -9.07 8.12
C THR A 110 3.18 -7.64 8.62
N LEU A 111 2.39 -6.67 8.16
CA LEU A 111 2.57 -5.24 8.39
C LEU A 111 1.36 -4.59 9.09
N VAL A 112 0.21 -5.25 9.08
CA VAL A 112 -0.96 -4.86 9.89
C VAL A 112 -0.79 -5.36 11.33
N HIS A 113 -1.37 -4.65 12.29
CA HIS A 113 -1.19 -4.95 13.72
C HIS A 113 -2.42 -5.57 14.39
N SER A 114 -3.61 -5.50 13.78
CA SER A 114 -4.82 -6.13 14.33
C SER A 114 -4.93 -7.58 13.87
N ASP A 115 -5.14 -8.50 14.82
CA ASP A 115 -5.42 -9.91 14.54
C ASP A 115 -6.70 -10.06 13.68
N GLN A 116 -7.65 -9.12 13.80
CA GLN A 116 -8.85 -9.12 12.99
C GLN A 116 -8.55 -8.78 11.53
N GLU A 117 -7.68 -7.81 11.26
CA GLU A 117 -7.21 -7.49 9.91
C GLU A 117 -6.50 -8.69 9.29
N VAL A 118 -5.62 -9.34 10.07
CA VAL A 118 -4.89 -10.55 9.66
C VAL A 118 -5.88 -11.68 9.33
N GLY A 119 -6.87 -11.92 10.18
CA GLY A 119 -7.89 -12.94 9.98
C GLY A 119 -8.69 -12.74 8.69
N TRP A 120 -9.16 -11.51 8.43
CA TRP A 120 -9.84 -11.16 7.19
C TRP A 120 -8.95 -11.41 5.95
N ILE A 121 -7.69 -10.98 5.99
CA ILE A 121 -6.75 -11.19 4.88
C ILE A 121 -6.55 -12.69 4.60
N TYR A 122 -6.46 -13.52 5.64
CA TYR A 122 -6.33 -14.97 5.48
C TYR A 122 -7.59 -15.61 4.90
N ALA A 123 -8.79 -15.22 5.38
CA ALA A 123 -10.06 -15.73 4.87
C ALA A 123 -10.21 -15.42 3.38
N LEU A 124 -10.06 -14.15 2.99
CA LEU A 124 -10.16 -13.73 1.58
C LEU A 124 -9.16 -14.45 0.67
N ALA A 125 -7.94 -14.69 1.15
CA ALA A 125 -6.94 -15.43 0.38
C ALA A 125 -7.34 -16.90 0.20
N ALA A 126 -7.87 -17.55 1.25
CA ALA A 126 -8.34 -18.93 1.18
C ALA A 126 -9.56 -19.07 0.25
N ASP A 127 -10.54 -18.17 0.38
CA ASP A 127 -11.74 -18.16 -0.45
C ASP A 127 -11.39 -17.91 -1.92
N TYR A 128 -10.44 -17.01 -2.19
CA TYR A 128 -9.91 -16.81 -3.52
C TYR A 128 -9.23 -18.07 -4.08
N GLU A 129 -8.39 -18.75 -3.30
CA GLU A 129 -7.71 -19.98 -3.73
C GLU A 129 -8.71 -21.09 -4.09
N GLN A 130 -9.79 -21.22 -3.31
CA GLN A 130 -10.85 -22.17 -3.59
C GLN A 130 -11.63 -21.82 -4.86
N ALA A 131 -11.99 -20.55 -5.04
CA ALA A 131 -12.78 -20.08 -6.17
C ALA A 131 -11.98 -19.96 -7.49
N ALA A 132 -10.66 -19.73 -7.44
CA ALA A 132 -9.84 -19.44 -8.61
C ALA A 132 -9.72 -20.62 -9.61
N GLY A 133 -9.97 -21.85 -9.16
CA GLY A 133 -10.03 -23.04 -10.03
C GLY A 133 -11.41 -23.33 -10.62
N GLY A 134 -12.44 -22.62 -10.16
CA GLY A 134 -13.84 -22.81 -10.53
C GLY A 134 -14.29 -21.94 -11.71
N PRO A 135 -15.59 -21.96 -12.03
CA PRO A 135 -16.19 -21.05 -13.00
C PRO A 135 -16.18 -19.59 -12.48
N PRO A 136 -16.17 -18.58 -13.37
CA PRO A 136 -16.01 -17.17 -12.99
C PRO A 136 -17.02 -16.65 -11.94
N GLU A 137 -18.21 -17.23 -11.88
CA GLU A 137 -19.26 -16.87 -10.93
C GLU A 137 -18.85 -17.14 -9.47
N GLU A 138 -17.96 -18.10 -9.21
CA GLU A 138 -17.45 -18.41 -7.86
C GLU A 138 -16.50 -17.32 -7.32
N LEU A 139 -15.93 -16.48 -8.20
CA LEU A 139 -15.12 -15.34 -7.77
C LEU A 139 -15.96 -14.15 -7.31
N LEU A 140 -17.25 -14.10 -7.66
CA LEU A 140 -18.10 -12.96 -7.36
C LEU A 140 -18.28 -12.69 -5.86
N PRO A 141 -18.52 -13.70 -5.00
CA PRO A 141 -18.56 -13.50 -3.55
C PRO A 141 -17.23 -12.99 -2.99
N VAL A 142 -16.11 -13.58 -3.40
CA VAL A 142 -14.76 -13.16 -2.99
C VAL A 142 -14.50 -11.70 -3.36
N GLN A 143 -14.93 -11.31 -4.57
CA GLN A 143 -14.82 -9.94 -5.04
C GLN A 143 -15.61 -8.96 -4.16
N GLN A 144 -16.86 -9.31 -3.82
CA GLN A 144 -17.74 -8.48 -2.99
C GLN A 144 -17.20 -8.34 -1.55
N GLU A 145 -16.70 -9.42 -0.97
CA GLU A 145 -16.10 -9.40 0.37
C GLU A 145 -14.79 -8.63 0.40
N THR A 146 -13.94 -8.80 -0.63
CA THR A 146 -12.71 -8.01 -0.78
C THR A 146 -13.03 -6.51 -0.89
N GLU A 147 -14.05 -6.15 -1.65
CA GLU A 147 -14.51 -4.77 -1.76
C GLU A 147 -15.02 -4.23 -0.42
N ALA A 148 -15.84 -5.00 0.29
CA ALA A 148 -16.37 -4.61 1.60
C ALA A 148 -15.26 -4.42 2.65
N PHE A 149 -14.28 -5.34 2.67
CA PHE A 149 -13.10 -5.21 3.52
C PHE A 149 -12.31 -3.94 3.21
N LEU A 150 -11.96 -3.70 1.95
CA LEU A 150 -11.22 -2.51 1.54
C LEU A 150 -11.98 -1.20 1.77
N ALA A 151 -13.31 -1.22 1.67
CA ALA A 151 -14.16 -0.06 1.91
C ALA A 151 -14.02 0.48 3.35
N CYS A 152 -13.63 -0.36 4.31
CA CYS A 152 -13.32 0.06 5.68
C CYS A 152 -12.15 1.08 5.74
N TYR A 153 -11.28 1.08 4.72
CA TYR A 153 -10.09 1.92 4.64
C TYR A 153 -10.20 3.06 3.63
N ARG A 154 -11.35 3.26 2.99
CA ARG A 154 -11.54 4.28 1.93
C ARG A 154 -11.20 5.71 2.38
N GLU A 155 -11.31 5.99 3.67
CA GLU A 155 -11.04 7.30 4.24
C GLU A 155 -9.55 7.50 4.57
N TYR A 156 -8.70 6.48 4.49
CA TYR A 156 -7.27 6.66 4.74
C TYR A 156 -6.58 7.28 3.52
N THR A 157 -6.02 8.46 3.71
CA THR A 157 -5.16 9.15 2.75
C THR A 157 -3.95 9.72 3.48
N PHE A 158 -2.87 10.03 2.77
CA PHE A 158 -1.75 10.75 3.39
C PHE A 158 -2.11 12.20 3.73
N ALA A 159 -3.02 12.80 2.96
CA ALA A 159 -3.50 14.16 3.15
C ALA A 159 -4.32 14.37 4.44
N ASN A 160 -4.88 13.31 5.03
CA ASN A 160 -5.69 13.39 6.25
C ASN A 160 -5.08 12.63 7.45
N ARG A 161 -3.75 12.59 7.50
CA ARG A 161 -2.96 11.90 8.53
C ARG A 161 -3.36 12.26 9.96
N GLU A 162 -3.76 13.51 10.19
CA GLU A 162 -4.26 13.99 11.48
C GLU A 162 -5.52 13.26 11.96
N LYS A 163 -6.26 12.64 11.05
CA LYS A 163 -7.49 11.88 11.35
C LYS A 163 -7.27 10.40 11.59
N TRP A 164 -6.08 9.87 11.28
CA TRP A 164 -5.82 8.43 11.38
C TRP A 164 -6.14 7.83 12.75
N PRO A 165 -5.81 8.45 13.90
CA PRO A 165 -6.20 7.89 15.19
C PRO A 165 -7.72 7.72 15.37
N GLN A 166 -8.52 8.61 14.79
CA GLN A 166 -9.99 8.50 14.84
C GLN A 166 -10.50 7.45 13.85
N LEU A 167 -9.85 7.30 12.70
CA LEU A 167 -10.16 6.24 11.74
C LEU A 167 -9.81 4.87 12.32
N ASP A 168 -8.67 4.76 13.01
CA ASP A 168 -8.21 3.53 13.64
C ASP A 168 -9.23 3.00 14.65
N ALA A 169 -9.80 3.90 15.47
CA ALA A 169 -10.84 3.56 16.44
C ALA A 169 -12.16 3.10 15.79
N LYS A 170 -12.44 3.52 14.55
CA LYS A 170 -13.65 3.14 13.80
C LYS A 170 -13.47 1.83 13.04
N VAL A 171 -12.26 1.57 12.52
CA VAL A 171 -11.97 0.41 11.68
C VAL A 171 -12.32 -0.89 12.38
N GLU A 172 -11.96 -1.06 13.66
CA GLU A 172 -12.32 -2.28 14.41
C GLU A 172 -13.84 -2.49 14.45
N GLY A 173 -14.61 -1.41 14.62
CA GLY A 173 -16.07 -1.44 14.56
C GLY A 173 -16.59 -1.80 13.16
N TYR A 174 -15.98 -1.30 12.10
CA TYR A 174 -16.37 -1.66 10.73
C TYR A 174 -16.05 -3.12 10.42
N LEU A 175 -14.85 -3.59 10.76
CA LEU A 175 -14.41 -4.97 10.55
C LEU A 175 -15.25 -5.99 11.32
N ALA A 176 -15.73 -5.64 12.52
CA ALA A 176 -16.63 -6.50 13.30
C ALA A 176 -18.05 -6.60 12.70
N ASN A 177 -18.45 -5.62 11.89
CA ASN A 177 -19.75 -5.57 11.22
C ASN A 177 -19.71 -6.06 9.77
N LEU A 178 -18.51 -6.35 9.22
CA LEU A 178 -18.41 -7.14 8.00
C LEU A 178 -18.98 -8.52 8.31
N ARG A 179 -20.03 -8.89 7.58
CA ARG A 179 -20.80 -10.12 7.83
C ARG A 179 -19.88 -11.34 7.85
N GLN A 180 -20.04 -12.17 8.88
CA GLN A 180 -19.76 -13.62 8.82
C GLN A 180 -20.90 -14.32 8.09
#